data_AF-A0A832XWT9-F1
#
_entry.id   AF-A0A832XWT9-F1
#
_cell.length_a   1.000
_cell.length_b   1.000
_cell.length_c   1.000
_cell.angle_alpha   90.00
_cell.angle_beta   90.00
_cell.angle_gamma   90.00
#
_symmetry.space_group_name_H-M   'P 1'
#
loop_
_entity.id
_entity.type
_entity.pdbx_description
1 polymer ?
#
loop_
_entity_poly.entity_id
_entity_poly.type
_entity_poly.pdbx_seq_one_letter_code
_entity_poly.pdbx_strand_id
1 'polypeptide(L)' 'MRLMRATVFAAVAVIPSILLALAAYLMLGGPSQSTEWETWMYGPCYGIPGLCLAAAFALGLREDTEE' A
#
# COMPACT_ATOMS: atom_id res chain seq x y z
N MET A 1 9.56 10.78 -18.79
CA MET A 1 8.93 11.48 -17.65
C MET A 1 7.91 10.58 -16.95
N ARG A 2 7.09 9.86 -17.72
CA ARG A 2 6.22 8.73 -17.30
C ARG A 2 6.68 7.84 -16.13
N LEU A 3 7.85 7.20 -16.23
CA LEU A 3 8.36 6.35 -15.14
C LEU A 3 8.66 7.13 -13.85
N MET A 4 9.18 8.35 -13.97
CA MET A 4 9.50 9.21 -12.84
C MET A 4 8.23 9.65 -12.11
N ARG A 5 7.18 10.03 -12.85
CA ARG A 5 5.88 10.40 -12.29
C ARG A 5 5.17 9.22 -11.63
N ALA A 6 5.14 8.05 -12.26
CA ALA A 6 4.60 6.83 -11.66
C ALA A 6 5.32 6.44 -10.37
N THR A 7 6.64 6.63 -10.32
CA THR A 7 7.45 6.36 -9.11
C THR A 7 7.13 7.36 -8.00
N VAL A 8 6.96 8.65 -8.32
CA VAL A 8 6.57 9.68 -7.35
C VAL A 8 5.18 9.40 -6.78
N PHE A 9 4.20 9.03 -7.62
CA PHE A 9 2.87 8.64 -7.16
C PHE A 9 2.91 7.42 -6.22
N ALA A 10 3.69 6.40 -6.57
CA ALA A 10 3.89 5.24 -5.71
C ALA A 10 4.58 5.60 -4.39
N ALA A 11 5.56 6.50 -4.41
CA ALA A 11 6.25 6.98 -3.22
C ALA A 11 5.33 7.76 -2.27
N VAL A 12 4.49 8.65 -2.81
CA VAL A 12 3.49 9.39 -2.02
C VAL A 12 2.43 8.45 -1.46
N ALA A 13 2.07 7.39 -2.19
CA ALA A 13 1.09 6.39 -1.75
C ALA A 13 1.58 5.50 -0.58
N VAL A 14 2.88 5.49 -0.25
CA VAL A 14 3.43 4.74 0.88
C VAL A 14 2.73 5.11 2.19
N ILE A 15 2.66 6.41 2.50
CA ILE A 15 2.08 6.90 3.76
C ILE A 15 0.62 6.48 3.94
N PRO A 16 -0.31 6.79 3.00
CA PRO A 16 -1.71 6.37 3.14
C PRO A 16 -1.86 4.85 3.12
N SER A 17 -1.01 4.11 2.40
CA SER A 17 -1.07 2.65 2.37
C SER A 17 -0.72 2.00 3.70
N ILE A 18 0.24 2.56 4.46
CA ILE A 18 0.60 2.08 5.80
C ILE A 18 -0.54 2.33 6.79
N LEU A 19 -1.20 3.50 6.71
CA LEU A 19 -2.36 3.79 7.55
C LEU A 19 -3.52 2.83 7.25
N LEU A 20 -3.74 2.51 5.97
CA LEU A 20 -4.77 1.56 5.55
C LEU A 20 -4.45 0.13 6.01
N ALA A 21 -3.17 -0.27 5.94
CA ALA A 21 -2.69 -1.55 6.46
C ALA A 21 -2.92 -1.68 7.97
N LEU A 22 -2.61 -0.64 8.74
CA LEU A 22 -2.85 -0.61 10.17
C LEU A 22 -4.35 -0.71 10.48
N ALA A 23 -5.19 0.05 9.77
CA ALA A 23 -6.63 -0.02 9.92
C ALA A 23 -7.17 -1.43 9.62
N ALA A 24 -6.69 -2.07 8.55
CA ALA A 24 -7.07 -3.43 8.20
C ALA A 24 -6.61 -4.45 9.25
N TYR A 25 -5.38 -4.34 9.76
CA TYR A 25 -4.87 -5.20 10.84
C TYR A 25 -5.77 -5.14 12.08
N LEU A 26 -6.16 -3.93 12.49
CA LEU A 26 -7.07 -3.74 13.63
C LEU A 26 -8.49 -4.26 13.35
N MET A 27 -9.01 -4.05 12.14
CA MET A 27 -10.33 -4.57 11.72
C MET A 27 -10.37 -6.10 11.67
N LEU A 28 -9.26 -6.76 11.32
CA LEU A 28 -9.13 -8.22 11.33
C LEU A 28 -8.98 -8.80 12.74
N GLY A 29 -8.98 -7.95 13.79
CA GLY A 29 -8.88 -8.38 15.19
C GLY A 29 -7.45 -8.47 15.71
N GLY A 30 -6.49 -7.84 15.03
CA GLY A 30 -5.11 -7.77 15.49
C GLY A 30 -4.97 -7.03 16.82
N PRO A 31 -4.26 -7.60 17.82
CA PRO A 31 -4.04 -6.91 19.09
C PRO A 31 -3.18 -5.67 18.87
N SER A 32 -3.47 -4.60 19.62
CA SER A 32 -2.71 -3.34 19.57
C SER A 32 -1.25 -3.49 20.02
N GLN A 33 -0.96 -4.54 20.79
CA GLN A 33 0.38 -4.96 21.15
C GLN A 33 0.53 -6.45 20.85
N SER A 34 1.19 -6.77 19.74
CA SER A 34 1.63 -8.13 19.39
C SER A 34 3.15 -8.20 19.44
N THR A 35 3.70 -9.10 20.25
CA THR A 35 5.12 -9.49 20.19
C THR A 35 5.36 -10.71 19.29
N GLU A 36 4.30 -11.48 19.02
CA GLU A 36 4.33 -12.68 18.19
C GLU A 36 3.87 -12.35 16.76
N TRP A 37 4.60 -12.87 15.77
CA TRP A 37 4.30 -12.69 14.35
C TRP A 37 3.58 -13.91 13.79
N GLU A 38 2.38 -13.71 13.27
CA GLU A 38 1.54 -14.77 12.72
C GLU A 38 1.43 -14.68 11.18
N THR A 39 1.24 -15.82 10.51
CA THR A 39 1.20 -15.87 9.03
C THR A 39 0.06 -15.04 8.42
N TRP A 40 -1.05 -14.84 9.14
CA TRP A 40 -2.16 -14.02 8.66
C TRP A 40 -1.84 -12.51 8.64
N MET A 41 -0.82 -12.07 9.39
CA MET A 41 -0.37 -10.67 9.41
C MET A 41 0.26 -10.25 8.09
N TYR A 42 0.73 -11.19 7.25
CA TYR A 42 1.27 -10.86 5.93
C TYR A 42 0.24 -10.16 5.02
N GLY A 43 -1.05 -10.48 5.17
CA GLY A 43 -2.13 -9.86 4.39
C GLY A 43 -2.22 -8.34 4.60
N PRO A 44 -2.54 -7.88 5.82
CA PRO A 44 -2.61 -6.45 6.09
C PRO A 44 -1.24 -5.76 6.00
N CYS A 45 -0.15 -6.38 6.45
CA CYS A 45 1.15 -5.71 6.56
C CYS A 45 1.93 -5.58 5.23
N TYR A 46 1.69 -6.48 4.26
CA TYR A 46 2.39 -6.45 2.96
C TYR A 46 1.44 -6.49 1.78
N GLY A 47 0.35 -7.28 1.87
CA GLY A 47 -0.64 -7.37 0.81
C GLY A 47 -1.32 -6.03 0.53
N ILE A 48 -1.88 -5.40 1.56
CA ILE A 48 -2.59 -4.12 1.38
C ILE A 48 -1.64 -2.99 0.93
N PRO A 49 -0.49 -2.75 1.57
CA PRO A 49 0.48 -1.77 1.08
C PRO A 49 0.93 -2.06 -0.35
N GLY A 50 1.31 -3.31 -0.64
CA GLY A 50 1.77 -3.71 -1.96
C GLY A 50 0.73 -3.47 -3.05
N LEU A 51 -0.54 -3.79 -2.80
CA LEU A 51 -1.63 -3.53 -3.74
C LEU A 51 -1.89 -2.03 -3.93
N CYS A 52 -1.87 -1.24 -2.86
CA CYS A 52 -2.01 0.22 -2.96
C CYS A 52 -0.87 0.84 -3.77
N LEU A 53 0.38 0.43 -3.53
CA LEU A 53 1.52 0.91 -4.30
C LEU A 53 1.44 0.48 -5.78
N ALA A 54 1.08 -0.77 -6.05
CA ALA A 54 0.91 -1.26 -7.41
C ALA A 54 -0.20 -0.50 -8.16
N ALA A 55 -1.32 -0.21 -7.49
CA ALA A 55 -2.41 0.57 -8.05
C ALA A 55 -1.99 2.02 -8.32
N ALA A 56 -1.33 2.68 -7.36
CA ALA A 56 -0.83 4.05 -7.53
C ALA A 56 0.19 4.15 -8.68
N PHE A 57 1.08 3.17 -8.78
CA PHE A 57 2.04 3.08 -9.88
C PHE A 57 1.34 2.87 -11.23
N ALA A 58 0.37 1.95 -11.30
CA ALA A 58 -0.40 1.70 -12.52
C ALA A 58 -1.21 2.92 -12.97
N LEU A 59 -1.81 3.67 -12.03
CA LEU A 59 -2.49 4.93 -12.31
C LEU A 59 -1.52 5.98 -12.85
N GLY A 60 -0.37 6.16 -12.21
CA GLY A 60 0.67 7.08 -12.68
C GLY A 60 1.23 6.72 -14.07
N LEU A 61 1.17 5.45 -14.48
CA LEU A 61 1.53 5.02 -15.84
C LEU A 61 0.42 5.27 -16.87
N ARG A 62 -0.86 5.33 -16.45
CA ARG A 62 -2.04 5.49 -17.30
C ARG A 62 -2.32 6.96 -17.63
N GLU A 63 -2.26 7.85 -16.65
CA GLU A 63 -2.54 9.28 -16.85
C GLU A 63 -1.52 9.96 -17.79
N ASP A 64 -0.34 9.38 -18.02
CA ASP A 64 0.63 9.81 -19.05
C ASP A 64 0.21 9.39 -20.47
N THR A 65 -0.87 8.62 -20.64
CA THR A 65 -1.38 8.14 -21.94
C THR A 65 -2.57 8.97 -22.44
N GLU A 66 -3.16 9.80 -21.59
CA GLU A 66 -4.33 10.64 -21.92
C GLU A 66 -3.93 12.04 -22.44
N GLU A 67 -2.67 12.26 -22.82
CA GLU A 67 -2.20 13.48 -23.51
C GLU A 67 -1.70 13.20 -24.94
#